data_AF-A0A354M318-F1
#
_entry.id   AF-A0A354M318-F1
#
_cell.length_a   1.000
_cell.length_b   1.000
_cell.length_c   1.000
_cell.angle_alpha   90.00
_cell.angle_beta   90.00
_cell.angle_gamma   90.00
#
_symmetry.space_group_name_H-M   'P 1'
#
loop_
_entity.id
_entity.type
_entity.pdbx_description
1 polymer ?
#
loop_
_entity_poly.entity_id
_entity_poly.type
_entity_poly.pdbx_seq_one_letter_code
_entity_poly.pdbx_strand_id
1 'polypeptide(L)'
;QVPENKELREKLKDKTLTELTSILKTYKTLHNTTDVDSCKRAVRAIEIAEFYRNQQPEERKNKPLNSFIVGVDIEREARRRKISERLQMRLD
;
A
#
# COMPACT_ATOMS: atom_id res chain seq x y z
N GLN A 1 3.01 8.26 8.52
CA GLN A 1 1.68 7.68 8.23
C GLN A 1 0.78 8.85 7.89
N VAL A 2 0.06 8.82 6.76
CA VAL A 2 -0.88 9.90 6.40
C VAL A 2 -2.16 9.68 7.23
N PRO A 3 -2.63 10.68 8.01
CA PRO A 3 -3.86 10.57 8.77
C PRO A 3 -5.08 10.45 7.86
N GLU A 4 -6.16 9.88 8.37
CA GLU A 4 -7.42 9.75 7.64
C GLU A 4 -8.13 11.11 7.56
N ASN A 5 -8.56 11.52 6.36
CA ASN A 5 -9.32 12.75 6.16
C ASN A 5 -10.81 12.41 5.96
N LYS A 6 -11.59 12.46 7.06
CA LYS A 6 -13.02 12.10 7.06
C LYS A 6 -13.84 12.93 6.06
N GLU A 7 -13.55 14.22 5.93
CA GLU A 7 -14.26 15.10 4.99
C GLU A 7 -14.02 14.70 3.53
N LEU A 8 -12.76 14.39 3.19
CA LEU A 8 -12.40 13.92 1.86
C LEU A 8 -13.09 12.58 1.56
N ARG A 9 -13.13 11.68 2.54
CA ARG A 9 -13.79 10.37 2.36
C ARG A 9 -15.28 10.51 2.10
N GLU A 10 -15.99 11.34 2.85
CA GLU A 10 -17.42 11.58 2.60
C GLU A 10 -17.64 12.22 1.21
N LYS A 11 -16.78 13.16 0.78
CA LYS A 11 -16.84 13.75 -0.58
C LYS A 11 -16.60 12.74 -1.72
N LEU A 12 -15.87 11.67 -1.45
CA LEU A 12 -15.48 10.65 -2.44
C LEU A 12 -16.31 9.37 -2.34
N LYS A 13 -17.15 9.22 -1.32
CA LYS A 13 -17.89 7.99 -1.00
C LYS A 13 -18.86 7.56 -2.10
N ASP A 14 -19.50 8.53 -2.74
CA ASP A 14 -20.49 8.29 -3.80
C ASP A 14 -19.87 8.22 -5.20
N LYS A 15 -18.55 8.37 -5.31
CA LYS A 15 -17.85 8.31 -6.60
C LYS A 15 -17.57 6.87 -7.02
N THR A 16 -17.69 6.64 -8.31
CA THR A 16 -17.33 5.38 -8.95
C THR A 16 -15.81 5.21 -9.02
N LEU A 17 -15.35 3.96 -9.16
CA LEU A 17 -13.93 3.65 -9.30
C LEU A 17 -13.26 4.38 -10.47
N THR A 18 -13.99 4.56 -11.58
CA THR A 18 -13.52 5.27 -12.78
C THR A 18 -13.33 6.76 -12.52
N GLU A 19 -14.25 7.40 -11.79
CA GLU A 19 -14.13 8.79 -11.37
C GLU A 19 -12.98 8.97 -10.38
N LEU A 20 -12.85 8.08 -9.39
CA LEU A 20 -11.74 8.10 -8.43
C LEU A 20 -10.39 7.91 -9.14
N THR A 21 -10.33 7.02 -10.12
CA THR A 21 -9.13 6.81 -10.96
C THR A 21 -8.78 8.08 -11.75
N SER A 22 -9.80 8.73 -12.32
CA SER A 22 -9.61 9.96 -13.09
C SER A 22 -9.12 11.10 -12.19
N ILE A 23 -9.67 11.24 -10.98
CA ILE A 23 -9.19 12.18 -9.97
C ILE A 23 -7.74 11.86 -9.60
N LEU A 24 -7.42 10.61 -9.30
CA LEU A 24 -6.07 10.21 -8.91
C LEU A 24 -5.02 10.47 -10.00
N LYS A 25 -5.38 10.31 -11.28
CA LYS A 25 -4.52 10.64 -12.43
C LYS A 25 -4.15 12.12 -12.50
N THR A 26 -4.96 13.02 -11.92
CA THR A 26 -4.62 14.45 -11.87
C THR A 26 -3.51 14.75 -10.86
N TYR A 27 -3.31 13.86 -9.88
CA TYR A 27 -2.26 14.02 -8.86
C TYR A 27 -0.94 13.36 -9.23
N LYS A 28 -0.98 12.18 -9.89
CA LYS A 28 0.22 11.42 -10.21
C LYS A 28 0.04 10.54 -11.46
N THR A 29 1.16 10.19 -12.07
CA THR A 29 1.21 9.12 -13.08
C THR A 29 0.98 7.77 -12.42
N LEU A 30 -0.02 7.03 -12.91
CA LEU A 30 -0.32 5.68 -12.44
C LEU A 30 0.59 4.68 -13.17
N HIS A 31 1.66 4.25 -12.51
CA HIS A 31 2.56 3.21 -13.03
C HIS A 31 2.07 1.78 -12.75
N ASN A 32 1.08 1.63 -11.87
CA ASN A 32 0.45 0.37 -11.51
C ASN A 32 -1.07 0.58 -11.27
N THR A 33 -1.82 -0.52 -11.26
CA THR A 33 -3.27 -0.52 -11.04
C THR A 33 -3.65 -0.85 -9.59
N THR A 34 -2.68 -1.17 -8.74
CA THR A 34 -2.90 -1.59 -7.35
C THR A 34 -3.57 -0.53 -6.50
N ASP A 35 -3.37 0.75 -6.83
CA ASP A 35 -4.01 1.88 -6.15
C ASP A 35 -5.47 2.10 -6.60
N VAL A 36 -5.91 1.48 -7.70
CA VAL A 36 -7.23 1.66 -8.30
C VAL A 36 -7.98 0.34 -8.47
N ASP A 37 -7.59 -0.70 -7.74
CA ASP A 37 -8.25 -2.01 -7.75
C ASP A 37 -9.59 -2.02 -6.98
N SER A 38 -9.78 -1.08 -6.07
CA SER A 38 -10.92 -0.97 -5.17
C SER A 38 -11.14 0.49 -4.76
N CYS A 39 -12.39 0.87 -4.51
CA CYS A 39 -12.72 2.25 -4.13
C CYS A 39 -11.98 2.66 -2.84
N LYS A 40 -11.81 1.74 -1.87
CA LYS A 40 -11.07 2.01 -0.64
C LYS A 40 -9.60 2.37 -0.90
N ARG A 41 -8.94 1.66 -1.82
CA ARG A 41 -7.55 1.95 -2.19
C ARG A 41 -7.43 3.21 -3.02
N ALA A 42 -8.37 3.47 -3.93
CA ALA A 42 -8.38 4.69 -4.73
C ALA A 42 -8.57 5.93 -3.84
N VAL A 43 -9.52 5.89 -2.89
CA VAL A 43 -9.74 6.97 -1.91
C VAL A 43 -8.49 7.19 -1.06
N ARG A 44 -7.85 6.12 -0.57
CA ARG A 44 -6.60 6.24 0.21
C ARG A 44 -5.47 6.83 -0.62
N ALA A 45 -5.34 6.46 -1.90
CA ALA A 45 -4.32 7.00 -2.78
C ALA A 45 -4.54 8.50 -3.04
N ILE A 46 -5.79 8.94 -3.22
CA ILE A 46 -6.14 10.36 -3.36
C ILE A 46 -5.83 11.11 -2.05
N GLU A 47 -6.20 10.55 -0.89
CA GLU A 47 -5.93 11.13 0.43
C GLU A 47 -4.43 11.33 0.68
N ILE A 48 -3.62 10.34 0.31
CA ILE A 48 -2.16 10.44 0.37
C ILE A 48 -1.65 11.54 -0.55
N ALA A 49 -2.12 11.58 -1.81
CA ALA A 49 -1.66 12.56 -2.78
C ALA A 49 -2.04 14.01 -2.43
N GLU A 50 -3.26 14.22 -1.93
CA GLU A 50 -3.73 15.51 -1.44
C GLU A 50 -2.89 16.00 -0.26
N PHE A 51 -2.61 15.11 0.69
CA PHE A 51 -1.77 15.41 1.84
C PHE A 51 -0.36 15.87 1.44
N TYR A 52 0.28 15.15 0.50
CA TYR A 52 1.61 15.52 -0.01
C TYR A 52 1.60 16.86 -0.75
N ARG A 53 0.53 17.18 -1.48
CA ARG A 53 0.36 18.47 -2.18
C ARG A 53 0.24 19.64 -1.20
N ASN A 54 -0.49 19.44 -0.10
CA ASN A 54 -0.81 20.52 0.83
C ASN A 54 0.25 20.74 1.91
N GLN A 55 0.91 19.68 2.38
CA GLN A 55 1.84 19.79 3.52
C GLN A 55 3.32 19.88 3.15
N GLN A 56 3.68 19.76 1.86
CA GLN A 56 5.08 19.65 1.38
C GLN A 56 5.99 19.03 2.46
N PRO A 57 5.67 17.80 2.91
CA PRO A 57 6.35 17.23 4.07
C PRO A 57 7.84 17.19 3.73
N GLU A 58 8.67 17.68 4.65
CA GLU A 58 10.11 17.65 4.46
C GLU A 58 10.52 16.26 4.01
N GLU A 59 11.31 16.19 2.93
CA GLU A 59 11.86 14.93 2.45
C GLU A 59 12.46 14.21 3.65
N ARG A 60 11.85 13.10 4.04
CA ARG A 60 12.39 12.24 5.09
C ARG A 60 13.70 11.69 4.57
N LYS A 61 14.78 12.43 4.81
CA LYS A 61 16.16 11.95 4.66
C LYS A 61 16.36 10.93 5.78
N ASN A 62 15.89 9.72 5.53
CA ASN A 62 16.24 8.59 6.37
C ASN A 62 17.77 8.52 6.38
N LYS A 63 18.38 8.57 7.56
CA LYS A 63 19.81 8.30 7.65
C LYS A 63 20.05 6.89 7.09
N PRO A 64 21.09 6.69 6.25
CA PRO A 64 21.44 5.36 5.81
C PRO A 64 21.70 4.50 7.05
N LEU A 65 20.97 3.38 7.15
CA LEU A 65 21.16 2.42 8.22
C LEU A 65 22.21 1.41 7.78
N ASN A 66 23.33 1.36 8.50
CA ASN A 66 24.32 0.31 8.33
C ASN A 66 23.76 -0.97 8.96
N SER A 67 23.04 -1.75 8.16
CA SER A 67 22.39 -2.98 8.59
C SER A 67 23.16 -4.20 8.11
N PHE A 68 23.27 -5.20 8.99
CA PHE A 68 23.74 -6.54 8.63
C PHE A 68 22.51 -7.42 8.38
N ILE A 69 22.25 -7.71 7.11
CA ILE A 69 21.06 -8.46 6.68
C ILE A 69 21.44 -9.93 6.54
N VAL A 70 20.75 -10.80 7.27
CA VAL A 70 20.91 -12.26 7.17
C VAL A 70 19.66 -12.86 6.54
N GLY A 71 19.82 -13.52 5.40
CA GLY A 71 18.79 -14.32 4.76
C GLY A 71 18.98 -15.79 5.11
N VAL A 72 17.90 -16.47 5.51
CA VAL A 72 17.89 -17.93 5.63
C VAL A 72 17.49 -18.51 4.29
N ASP A 73 18.40 -19.21 3.63
CA ASP A 73 18.09 -19.99 2.44
C ASP A 73 17.98 -21.47 2.78
N ILE A 74 16.93 -22.09 2.26
CA ILE A 74 16.65 -23.52 2.42
C ILE A 74 16.17 -24.07 1.09
N GLU A 75 16.51 -25.32 0.83
CA GLU A 75 16.09 -26.03 -0.37
C GLU A 75 14.57 -25.92 -0.58
N ARG A 76 14.16 -25.72 -1.84
CA ARG A 76 12.78 -25.49 -2.22
C ARG A 76 11.82 -26.57 -1.69
N GLU A 77 12.22 -27.83 -1.79
CA GLU A 77 11.39 -28.95 -1.33
C GLU A 77 11.30 -29.01 0.21
N ALA A 78 12.41 -28.76 0.91
CA ALA A 78 12.40 -28.63 2.36
C ALA A 78 11.49 -27.47 2.83
N ARG A 79 11.49 -26.34 2.11
CA ARG A 79 10.60 -25.19 2.38
C ARG A 79 9.13 -25.56 2.20
N ARG A 80 8.79 -26.20 1.09
CA ARG A 80 7.43 -26.67 0.79
C ARG A 80 6.92 -27.62 1.86
N ARG A 81 7.70 -28.65 2.21
CA ARG A 81 7.35 -29.60 3.25
C ARG A 81 7.07 -28.92 4.59
N LYS A 82 7.97 -28.04 5.06
CA LYS A 82 7.77 -27.29 6.32
C LYS A 82 6.52 -26.41 6.30
N ILE A 83 6.18 -25.81 5.15
CA ILE A 83 4.96 -25.02 5.00
C ILE A 83 3.73 -25.93 5.14
N SER A 84 3.71 -27.08 4.47
CA SER A 84 2.60 -28.04 4.53
C SER A 84 2.41 -28.62 5.93
N GLU A 85 3.49 -29.06 6.59
CA GLU A 85 3.45 -29.59 7.96
C GLU A 85 2.87 -28.56 8.94
N ARG A 86 3.32 -27.30 8.85
CA ARG A 86 2.81 -26.21 9.69
C ARG A 86 1.35 -25.89 9.42
N LEU A 87 0.87 -26.08 8.19
CA LEU A 87 -0.54 -25.90 7.87
C LEU A 87 -1.38 -26.99 8.53
N GLN A 88 -0.98 -28.26 8.40
CA GLN A 88 -1.70 -29.39 8.99
C GLN A 88 -1.81 -29.23 10.51
N MET A 89 -0.71 -28.91 11.19
CA MET A 89 -0.67 -28.69 12.63
C MET A 89 -1.57 -27.54 13.12
N ARG A 90 -1.99 -26.61 12.24
CA ARG A 90 -2.92 -25.53 12.60
C ARG A 90 -4.38 -25.90 12.37
N LEU A 91 -4.64 -26.93 11.57
CA LEU A 91 -5.97 -27.39 11.21
C LEU A 91 -6.43 -28.56 12.07
N ASP A 92 -5.49 -29.33 12.63
CA ASP A 92 -5.73 -30.28 13.72
C ASP A 92 -5.92 -29.55 15.06
#